data_AF-A0A2W6E0M5-F1
#
_entry.id   AF-A0A2W6E0M5-F1
#
_cell.length_a   1.000
_cell.length_b   1.000
_cell.length_c   1.000
_cell.angle_alpha   90.00
_cell.angle_beta   90.00
_cell.angle_gamma   90.00
#
_symmetry.space_group_name_H-M   'P 1'
#
loop_
_entity.id
_entity.type
_entity.pdbx_description
1 polymer ?
#
loop_
_entity_poly.entity_id
_entity_poly.type
_entity_poly.pdbx_seq_one_letter_code
_entity_poly.pdbx_strand_id
1 'polypeptide(L)' 'MISSSARLVAFGLLDAAISTGEQRLGALVDAVCCVLAHDGRDGEETARLALEAVVHPTVAREAVRVLVEEI' A
#
# COMPACT_ATOMS: atom_id res chain seq x y z
N MET A 1 -3.54 -1.05 18.27
CA MET A 1 -3.89 -2.28 17.53
C MET A 1 -5.30 -2.16 16.97
N ILE A 2 -5.49 -2.39 15.68
CA ILE A 2 -6.81 -2.40 15.03
C ILE A 2 -7.43 -3.81 15.20
N SER A 3 -8.67 -3.87 15.68
CA SER A 3 -9.37 -5.16 15.86
C SER A 3 -9.63 -5.86 14.52
N SER A 4 -9.66 -7.19 14.53
CA SER A 4 -9.97 -7.98 13.32
C SER A 4 -11.37 -7.68 12.77
N SER A 5 -12.34 -7.40 13.65
CA SER A 5 -13.69 -7.00 13.25
C SER A 5 -13.70 -5.66 12.54
N ALA A 6 -12.96 -4.66 13.04
CA ALA A 6 -12.84 -3.37 12.37
C ALA A 6 -12.19 -3.50 10.98
N ARG A 7 -11.19 -4.39 10.83
CA ARG A 7 -10.58 -4.69 9.53
C ARG A 7 -11.57 -5.26 8.52
N LEU A 8 -12.41 -6.21 8.94
CA LEU A 8 -13.41 -6.81 8.05
C LEU A 8 -14.51 -5.83 7.65
N VAL A 9 -14.97 -4.98 8.58
CA VAL A 9 -15.95 -3.93 8.27
C VAL A 9 -15.38 -2.92 7.28
N ALA A 10 -14.16 -2.44 7.52
CA ALA A 10 -13.48 -1.53 6.60
C ALA A 10 -13.30 -2.15 5.22
N PHE A 11 -12.88 -3.42 5.16
CA PHE A 11 -12.76 -4.15 3.90
C PHE A 11 -14.09 -4.21 3.14
N GLY A 12 -15.18 -4.59 3.80
CA GLY A 12 -16.49 -4.68 3.15
C GLY A 12 -17.00 -3.34 2.58
N LEU A 13 -16.77 -2.23 3.30
CA LEU A 13 -17.11 -0.90 2.82
C LEU A 13 -16.30 -0.49 1.58
N LEU A 14 -15.00 -0.78 1.58
CA LEU A 14 -14.10 -0.44 0.48
C LEU A 14 -14.33 -1.32 -0.75
N ASP A 15 -14.52 -2.63 -0.56
CA ASP A 15 -14.78 -3.56 -1.65
C ASP A 15 -16.10 -3.24 -2.38
N ALA A 16 -17.14 -2.84 -1.63
CA ALA A 16 -18.40 -2.39 -2.21
C ALA A 16 -18.29 -1.06 -2.98
N ALA A 17 -17.33 -0.20 -2.63
CA ALA A 17 -17.15 1.12 -3.22
C ALA A 17 -16.23 1.12 -4.45
N ILE A 18 -15.30 0.15 -4.57
CA ILE A 18 -14.28 0.14 -5.62
C ILE A 18 -14.67 -0.81 -6.75
N SER A 19 -14.72 -0.28 -7.98
CA SER A 19 -15.28 -0.99 -9.14
C SER A 19 -14.24 -1.71 -10.00
N THR A 20 -12.96 -1.38 -9.88
CA THR A 20 -11.90 -1.91 -10.76
C THR A 20 -10.60 -2.25 -10.03
N GLY A 21 -9.81 -3.15 -10.60
CA GLY A 21 -8.46 -3.47 -10.09
C GLY A 21 -7.49 -2.30 -10.18
N GLU A 22 -7.61 -1.46 -11.19
CA GLU A 22 -6.77 -0.25 -11.37
C GLU A 22 -6.97 0.76 -10.24
N GLN A 23 -8.23 1.00 -9.82
CA GLN A 23 -8.52 1.86 -8.67
C GLN A 23 -7.91 1.32 -7.37
N ARG A 24 -7.90 0.00 -7.18
CA ARG A 24 -7.29 -0.64 -6.00
C ARG A 24 -5.78 -0.47 -6.01
N LEU A 25 -5.15 -0.66 -7.18
CA LEU A 25 -3.71 -0.48 -7.34
C LEU A 25 -3.29 0.98 -7.13
N GLY A 26 -4.04 1.94 -7.69
CA GLY A 26 -3.79 3.37 -7.48
C GLY A 26 -3.86 3.77 -6.01
N ALA A 27 -4.92 3.36 -5.30
CA ALA A 27 -5.07 3.64 -3.87
C ALA A 27 -3.95 3.02 -3.02
N LEU A 28 -3.45 1.84 -3.39
CA LEU A 28 -2.30 1.22 -2.73
C LEU A 28 -1.01 2.03 -2.94
N VAL A 29 -0.77 2.48 -4.18
CA VAL A 29 0.39 3.34 -4.51
C VAL A 29 0.31 4.65 -3.72
N ASP A 30 -0.84 5.31 -3.68
CA ASP A 30 -1.03 6.55 -2.91
C ASP A 30 -0.77 6.34 -1.41
N ALA A 31 -1.25 5.23 -0.85
CA ALA A 31 -1.01 4.88 0.56
C ALA A 31 0.49 4.64 0.84
N VAL A 32 1.19 3.97 -0.06
CA VAL A 32 2.64 3.76 0.03
C VAL A 32 3.40 5.09 -0.06
N CYS A 33 3.05 5.97 -0.99
CA CYS A 33 3.63 7.31 -1.07
C CYS A 33 3.43 8.09 0.22
N CYS A 34 2.24 8.00 0.85
CA CYS A 34 2.01 8.63 2.15
C CYS A 34 2.94 8.07 3.23
N VAL A 35 3.14 6.75 3.29
CA VAL A 35 4.07 6.13 4.26
C VAL A 35 5.50 6.64 4.04
N LEU A 36 5.98 6.63 2.79
CA LEU A 36 7.32 7.09 2.44
C LEU A 36 7.53 8.57 2.78
N ALA A 37 6.54 9.42 2.52
CA ALA A 37 6.61 10.85 2.78
C ALA A 37 6.66 11.21 4.28
N HIS A 38 6.06 10.40 5.16
CA HIS A 38 5.97 10.69 6.59
C HIS A 38 7.07 10.00 7.41
N ASP A 39 7.43 8.76 7.05
CA ASP A 39 8.33 7.93 7.86
C ASP A 39 9.73 7.77 7.24
N GLY A 40 9.96 8.32 6.03
CA GLY A 40 11.26 8.27 5.34
C GLY A 40 11.82 6.86 5.25
N ARG A 41 13.06 6.66 5.72
CA ARG A 41 13.74 5.33 5.70
C ARG A 41 13.04 4.26 6.55
N ASP A 42 12.33 4.66 7.61
CA ASP A 42 11.56 3.73 8.43
C ASP A 42 10.24 3.31 7.73
N GLY A 43 9.79 4.12 6.76
CA GLY A 43 8.61 3.86 5.92
C GLY A 43 8.87 2.90 4.76
N GLU A 44 10.12 2.79 4.27
CA GLU A 44 10.47 1.97 3.09
C GLU A 44 10.12 0.48 3.27
N GLU A 45 10.40 -0.08 4.44
CA GLU A 45 10.09 -1.50 4.71
C GLU A 45 8.58 -1.72 4.79
N THR A 46 7.85 -0.80 5.41
CA THR A 46 6.38 -0.85 5.49
C THR A 46 5.75 -0.71 4.11
N ALA A 47 6.26 0.21 3.29
CA ALA A 47 5.88 0.38 1.89
C ALA A 47 6.11 -0.89 1.07
N ARG A 48 7.29 -1.51 1.22
CA ARG A 48 7.64 -2.77 0.55
C ARG A 48 6.68 -3.89 0.94
N LEU A 49 6.47 -4.12 2.23
CA LEU A 49 5.59 -5.17 2.73
C LEU A 49 4.13 -4.97 2.28
N ALA A 50 3.66 -3.73 2.19
CA ALA A 50 2.32 -3.42 1.67
C ALA A 50 2.17 -3.81 0.19
N LEU A 51 3.19 -3.56 -0.63
CA LEU A 51 3.20 -3.97 -2.03
C LEU A 51 3.35 -5.49 -2.20
N GLU A 52 4.17 -6.14 -1.38
CA GLU A 52 4.37 -7.60 -1.39
C GLU A 52 3.09 -8.39 -1.09
N ALA A 53 2.12 -7.77 -0.41
CA ALA A 53 0.81 -8.38 -0.20
C ALA A 53 0.01 -8.58 -1.51
N VAL A 54 0.39 -7.88 -2.58
CA VAL A 54 -0.35 -7.85 -3.85
C VAL A 54 0.51 -8.28 -5.05
N VAL A 55 1.82 -8.05 -4.99
CA VAL A 55 2.77 -8.36 -6.09
C VAL A 55 3.97 -9.17 -5.61
N HIS A 56 4.73 -9.72 -6.55
CA HIS A 56 5.96 -10.46 -6.24
C HIS A 56 6.99 -9.55 -5.52
N PRO A 57 7.76 -10.08 -4.54
CA PRO A 57 8.77 -9.31 -3.80
C PRO A 57 9.75 -8.49 -4.63
N THR A 58 10.19 -9.04 -5.77
CA THR A 58 11.06 -8.31 -6.71
C THR A 58 10.38 -7.06 -7.26
N VAL A 59 9.11 -7.15 -7.65
CA VAL A 59 8.36 -6.02 -8.21
C VAL A 59 8.09 -4.97 -7.13
N ALA A 60 7.71 -5.41 -5.93
CA ALA A 60 7.52 -4.51 -4.78
C ALA A 60 8.79 -3.72 -4.46
N ARG A 61 9.95 -4.39 -4.40
CA ARG A 61 11.24 -3.74 -4.15
C ARG A 61 11.58 -2.69 -5.20
N GLU A 62 11.43 -3.02 -6.48
CA GLU A 62 11.71 -2.07 -7.57
C GLU A 62 10.74 -0.88 -7.54
N ALA A 63 9.46 -1.12 -7.25
CA ALA A 63 8.48 -0.04 -7.12
C ALA A 63 8.82 0.92 -5.97
N VAL A 64 9.17 0.41 -4.78
CA VAL A 64 9.61 1.28 -3.66
C VAL A 64 10.86 2.07 -4.04
N ARG A 65 11.84 1.43 -4.70
CA ARG A 65 13.05 2.11 -5.14
C ARG A 65 12.75 3.30 -6.06
N VAL A 66 11.88 3.11 -7.06
CA VAL A 66 11.45 4.19 -7.96
C VAL A 66 10.76 5.32 -7.18
N LEU A 67 9.88 4.99 -6.23
CA LEU A 67 9.17 5.99 -5.45
C LEU A 67 10.10 6.81 -4.53
N VAL A 68 11.12 6.18 -3.95
CA VAL A 68 12.10 6.87 -3.10
C VAL A 68 13.06 7.75 -3.90
N GLU A 69 13.41 7.35 -5.14
CA GLU A 69 14.28 8.15 -6.01
C GLU A 69 13.61 9.46 -6.50
N GLU A 70 12.28 9.54 -6.44
CA GLU A 70 11.47 10.67 -6.93
C GLU A 70 10.87 11.56 -5.81
N ILE A 71 11.08 11.23 -4.53
CA ILE A 71 10.68 12.02 -3.35
C ILE A 71 11.87 12.81 -2.81
#